data_AF-A0A955QRA7-F1
#
_entry.id   AF-A0A955QRA7-F1
#
_cell.length_a   1.000
_cell.length_b   1.000
_cell.length_c   1.000
_cell.angle_alpha   90.00
_cell.angle_beta   90.00
_cell.angle_gamma   90.00
#
_symmetry.space_group_name_H-M   'P 1'
#
loop_
_entity.id
_entity.type
_entity.pdbx_description
1 polymer ?
#
loop_
_entity_poly.entity_id
_entity_poly.type
_entity_poly.pdbx_seq_one_letter_code
_entity_poly.pdbx_strand_id
1 'polypeptide(L)'
;MRKIDRLNIQNLVDKVMSGNFIGNDVESLFMALREFSEGQLIFREVGNFIAHKKDRNQGITYDFLEAVQFAVKYYQEYEIPRKTLDISHPFPLYIKHHMKYQLDRCNPNELLRKFKKTRNELKQWVKENFEENQETGTAILKNSIGEETFNAIKYLLSFFSLNPLFTANDLMKVLLAVLRRNNFTFKKEKIEAQNSRIVLFVILLMHKTTIKLKSGLICRCCLISNSRRGTSEREDFRIDSMNRLEIVGKMELPSETGPKTLLWPIFISGLEVEKYCDGELLKIGKKWPEYNDFYFFDEDIFQTDDLKLSLIT
;
A
#
# COMPACT_ATOMS: atom_id res chain seq x y z
N MET A 1 -10.22 -15.82 22.98
CA MET A 1 -10.53 -14.49 23.57
C MET A 1 -11.33 -14.69 24.85
N ARG A 2 -11.00 -13.99 25.95
CA ARG A 2 -11.75 -14.12 27.23
C ARG A 2 -13.13 -13.48 27.09
N LYS A 3 -14.10 -13.92 27.90
CA LYS A 3 -15.49 -13.43 27.83
C LYS A 3 -15.59 -11.91 28.03
N ILE A 4 -14.81 -11.35 28.95
CA ILE A 4 -14.79 -9.91 29.22
C ILE A 4 -14.22 -9.10 28.04
N ASP A 5 -13.15 -9.59 27.41
CA ASP A 5 -12.57 -8.96 26.22
C ASP A 5 -13.58 -8.95 25.08
N ARG A 6 -14.31 -10.06 24.89
CA ARG A 6 -15.35 -10.15 23.85
C ARG A 6 -16.50 -9.18 24.10
N LEU A 7 -16.95 -9.01 25.34
CA LEU A 7 -17.99 -8.04 25.69
C LEU A 7 -17.52 -6.61 25.41
N ASN A 8 -16.29 -6.27 25.78
CA ASN A 8 -15.72 -4.96 25.53
C ASN A 8 -15.62 -4.66 24.03
N ILE A 9 -15.22 -5.64 23.22
CA ILE A 9 -15.16 -5.47 21.76
C ILE A 9 -16.57 -5.35 21.17
N GLN A 10 -17.55 -6.13 21.65
CA GLN A 10 -18.93 -5.96 21.19
C GLN A 10 -19.45 -4.55 21.49
N ASN A 11 -19.15 -3.98 22.66
CA ASN A 11 -19.50 -2.60 22.99
C ASN A 11 -18.84 -1.59 22.01
N LEU A 12 -17.59 -1.81 21.60
CA LEU A 12 -16.95 -0.99 20.57
C LEU A 12 -17.66 -1.11 19.22
N VAL A 13 -18.03 -2.32 18.82
CA VAL A 13 -18.80 -2.57 17.59
C VAL A 13 -20.15 -1.85 17.64
N ASP A 14 -20.83 -1.86 18.78
CA ASP A 14 -22.12 -1.18 18.98
C ASP A 14 -21.98 0.36 18.92
N LYS A 15 -20.91 0.91 19.49
CA LYS A 15 -20.55 2.33 19.34
C LYS A 15 -20.30 2.70 17.87
N VAL A 16 -19.54 1.88 17.14
CA VAL A 16 -19.32 2.09 15.71
C VAL A 16 -20.65 2.04 14.96
N MET A 17 -21.48 1.03 15.16
CA MET A 17 -22.79 0.92 14.50
C MET A 17 -23.74 2.10 14.78
N SER A 18 -23.65 2.71 15.96
CA SER A 18 -24.48 3.86 16.33
C SER A 18 -23.91 5.21 15.86
N GLY A 19 -22.67 5.24 15.34
CA GLY A 19 -21.95 6.47 15.02
C GLY A 19 -21.40 7.22 16.23
N ASN A 20 -21.64 6.72 17.44
CA ASN A 20 -21.24 7.33 18.72
C ASN A 20 -19.88 6.81 19.20
N PHE A 21 -18.86 6.96 18.35
CA PHE A 21 -17.50 6.49 18.63
C PHE A 21 -16.50 7.61 18.37
N ILE A 22 -15.35 7.58 19.04
CA ILE A 22 -14.22 8.48 18.77
C ILE A 22 -13.06 7.72 18.13
N GLY A 23 -12.00 8.43 17.72
CA GLY A 23 -10.80 7.80 17.14
C GLY A 23 -10.23 6.69 18.02
N ASN A 24 -10.19 6.89 19.34
CA ASN A 24 -9.71 5.88 20.29
C ASN A 24 -10.56 4.61 20.33
N ASP A 25 -11.87 4.67 20.04
CA ASP A 25 -12.71 3.48 19.95
C ASP A 25 -12.35 2.65 18.71
N VAL A 26 -12.05 3.31 17.57
CA VAL A 26 -11.57 2.64 16.36
C VAL A 26 -10.18 2.04 16.61
N GLU A 27 -9.29 2.80 17.25
CA GLU A 27 -7.97 2.33 17.66
C GLU A 27 -8.07 1.04 18.49
N SER A 28 -8.92 1.07 19.52
CA SER A 28 -9.16 -0.07 20.41
C SER A 28 -9.72 -1.28 19.67
N LEU A 29 -10.63 -1.05 18.71
CA LEU A 29 -11.22 -2.14 17.92
C LEU A 29 -10.17 -2.85 17.04
N PHE A 30 -9.36 -2.09 16.29
CA PHE A 30 -8.30 -2.67 15.46
C PHE A 30 -7.23 -3.36 16.30
N MET A 31 -6.86 -2.78 17.44
CA MET A 31 -5.89 -3.38 18.36
C MET A 31 -6.40 -4.67 18.97
N ALA A 32 -7.61 -4.68 19.50
CA ALA A 32 -8.19 -5.84 20.17
C ALA A 32 -8.40 -7.03 19.23
N LEU A 33 -8.65 -6.78 17.94
CA LEU A 33 -8.86 -7.81 16.93
C LEU A 33 -7.64 -8.09 16.04
N ARG A 34 -6.51 -7.44 16.29
CA ARG A 34 -5.29 -7.55 15.47
C ARG A 34 -4.81 -9.00 15.34
N GLU A 35 -4.69 -9.70 16.46
CA GLU A 35 -4.25 -11.11 16.51
C GLU A 35 -5.35 -12.08 16.04
N PHE A 36 -6.61 -11.64 16.08
CA PHE A 36 -7.78 -12.40 15.66
C PHE A 36 -8.22 -12.04 14.22
N SER A 37 -7.31 -11.48 13.42
CA SER A 37 -7.59 -11.02 12.06
C SER A 37 -7.70 -12.16 11.02
N GLU A 38 -7.36 -13.40 11.39
CA GLU A 38 -7.50 -14.60 10.53
C GLU A 38 -6.98 -14.42 9.09
N GLY A 39 -5.78 -13.87 8.95
CA GLY A 39 -5.14 -13.68 7.64
C GLY A 39 -5.64 -12.45 6.86
N GLN A 40 -6.50 -11.61 7.44
CA GLN A 40 -6.89 -10.33 6.86
C GLN A 40 -5.75 -9.31 7.01
N LEU A 41 -4.81 -9.32 6.05
CA LEU A 41 -3.55 -8.58 6.14
C LEU A 41 -3.74 -7.07 6.28
N ILE A 42 -4.71 -6.47 5.58
CA ILE A 42 -5.01 -5.02 5.68
C ILE A 42 -5.48 -4.67 7.09
N PHE A 43 -6.36 -5.48 7.69
CA PHE A 43 -6.82 -5.26 9.05
C PHE A 43 -5.66 -5.33 10.05
N ARG A 44 -4.84 -6.38 9.91
CA ARG A 44 -3.64 -6.56 10.74
C ARG A 44 -2.67 -5.41 10.56
N GLU A 45 -2.53 -4.88 9.35
CA GLU A 45 -1.65 -3.77 9.05
C GLU A 45 -2.07 -2.48 9.74
N VAL A 46 -3.36 -2.14 9.71
CA VAL A 46 -3.90 -1.00 10.48
C VAL A 46 -3.64 -1.20 11.97
N GLY A 47 -3.92 -2.39 12.51
CA GLY A 47 -3.56 -2.74 13.89
C GLY A 47 -2.05 -2.60 14.19
N ASN A 48 -1.19 -2.95 13.23
CA ASN A 48 0.26 -2.79 13.37
C ASN A 48 0.66 -1.31 13.41
N PHE A 49 -0.01 -0.42 12.64
CA PHE A 49 0.28 1.03 12.69
C PHE A 49 -0.01 1.61 14.07
N ILE A 50 -1.03 1.10 14.75
CA ILE A 50 -1.35 1.50 16.12
C ILE A 50 -0.28 1.00 17.10
N ALA A 51 0.09 -0.28 17.01
CA ALA A 51 1.02 -0.91 17.94
C ALA A 51 2.48 -0.42 17.80
N HIS A 52 2.89 -0.02 16.59
CA HIS A 52 4.28 0.29 16.25
C HIS A 52 4.37 1.62 15.48
N LYS A 53 4.12 2.75 16.18
CA LYS A 53 3.98 4.10 15.59
C LYS A 53 5.29 4.73 15.10
N LYS A 54 6.46 4.42 15.69
CA LYS A 54 7.72 5.16 15.42
C LYS A 54 8.57 4.58 14.30
N ASP A 55 8.93 3.29 14.38
CA ASP A 55 9.83 2.65 13.42
C ASP A 55 9.20 1.37 12.87
N ARG A 56 8.90 1.38 11.57
CA ARG A 56 8.30 0.24 10.88
C ARG A 56 9.31 -0.40 9.95
N ASN A 57 9.48 -1.71 10.10
CA ASN A 57 10.37 -2.56 9.31
C ASN A 57 9.70 -3.88 8.88
N GLN A 58 8.37 -3.98 9.01
CA GLN A 58 7.58 -5.17 8.68
C GLN A 58 6.14 -4.80 8.34
N GLY A 59 5.41 -5.75 7.72
CA GLY A 59 4.01 -5.60 7.35
C GLY A 59 3.82 -5.33 5.87
N ILE A 60 2.57 -5.39 5.39
CA ILE A 60 2.31 -5.31 3.95
C ILE A 60 2.67 -3.94 3.36
N THR A 61 2.67 -2.87 4.16
CA THR A 61 3.13 -1.54 3.70
C THR A 61 4.64 -1.52 3.50
N TYR A 62 5.38 -2.16 4.40
CA TYR A 62 6.83 -2.33 4.25
C TYR A 62 7.14 -3.15 2.99
N ASP A 63 6.52 -4.32 2.84
CA ASP A 63 6.73 -5.22 1.71
C ASP A 63 6.41 -4.53 0.38
N PHE A 64 5.35 -3.71 0.36
CA PHE A 64 4.95 -2.91 -0.79
C PHE A 64 5.99 -1.87 -1.17
N LEU A 65 6.51 -1.11 -0.21
CA LEU A 65 7.51 -0.07 -0.48
C LEU A 65 8.86 -0.67 -0.89
N GLU A 66 9.22 -1.81 -0.31
CA GLU A 66 10.40 -2.58 -0.72
C GLU A 66 10.26 -3.06 -2.17
N ALA A 67 9.07 -3.57 -2.56
CA ALA A 67 8.78 -3.94 -3.94
C ALA A 67 8.89 -2.77 -4.92
N VAL A 68 8.36 -1.60 -4.54
CA VAL A 68 8.47 -0.35 -5.32
C VAL A 68 9.93 0.03 -5.50
N GLN A 69 10.73 -0.04 -4.44
CA GLN A 69 12.16 0.24 -4.53
C GLN A 69 12.86 -0.66 -5.56
N PHE A 70 12.61 -1.98 -5.52
CA PHE A 70 13.23 -2.90 -6.46
C PHE A 70 12.83 -2.64 -7.91
N ALA A 71 11.56 -2.25 -8.13
CA ALA A 71 11.07 -1.91 -9.45
C ALA A 71 11.73 -0.64 -10.01
N VAL A 72 11.88 0.39 -9.18
CA VAL A 72 12.52 1.64 -9.58
C VAL A 72 13.99 1.42 -9.87
N LYS A 73 14.68 0.66 -9.01
CA LYS A 73 16.07 0.27 -9.21
C LYS A 73 16.26 -0.51 -10.52
N TYR A 74 15.39 -1.49 -10.80
CA TYR A 74 15.40 -2.22 -12.07
C TYR A 74 15.18 -1.28 -13.27
N TYR A 75 14.19 -0.38 -13.19
CA TYR A 75 13.91 0.57 -14.26
C TYR A 75 15.09 1.50 -14.55
N GLN A 76 15.76 2.00 -13.51
CA GLN A 76 16.94 2.85 -13.64
C GLN A 76 18.17 2.11 -14.20
N GLU A 77 18.41 0.88 -13.76
CA GLU A 77 19.61 0.12 -14.14
C GLU A 77 19.48 -0.62 -15.48
N TYR A 78 18.27 -1.00 -15.88
CA TYR A 78 18.02 -1.86 -17.04
C TYR A 78 17.14 -1.21 -18.10
N GLU A 79 15.98 -0.66 -17.74
CA GLU A 79 15.01 -0.16 -18.73
C GLU A 79 15.44 1.17 -19.36
N ILE A 80 15.81 2.19 -18.56
CA ILE A 80 16.29 3.49 -19.06
C ILE A 80 17.53 3.34 -19.95
N PRO A 81 18.61 2.68 -19.51
CA PRO A 81 19.81 2.51 -20.34
C PRO A 81 19.67 1.40 -21.39
N ARG A 82 18.53 0.69 -21.45
CA ARG A 82 18.31 -0.48 -22.31
C ARG A 82 19.37 -1.57 -22.15
N LYS A 83 19.85 -1.77 -20.91
CA LYS A 83 20.81 -2.81 -20.58
C LYS A 83 20.12 -4.17 -20.60
N THR A 84 20.72 -5.15 -21.26
CA THR A 84 20.23 -6.53 -21.26
C THR A 84 20.51 -7.22 -19.93
N LEU A 85 19.50 -7.88 -19.37
CA LEU A 85 19.65 -8.81 -18.26
C LEU A 85 19.89 -10.22 -18.81
N ASP A 86 21.01 -10.82 -18.44
CA ASP A 86 21.28 -12.23 -18.67
C ASP A 86 21.11 -13.01 -17.36
N ILE A 87 20.04 -13.82 -17.29
CA ILE A 87 19.71 -14.62 -16.11
C ILE A 87 20.47 -15.95 -16.06
N SER A 88 21.26 -16.30 -17.09
CA SER A 88 22.11 -17.50 -17.11
C SER A 88 23.43 -17.30 -16.35
N HIS A 89 23.81 -16.04 -16.11
CA HIS A 89 24.96 -15.66 -15.30
C HIS A 89 24.49 -15.09 -13.94
N PRO A 90 25.38 -14.98 -12.92
CA PRO A 90 25.05 -14.30 -11.68
C PRO A 90 24.51 -12.88 -11.94
N PHE A 91 23.34 -12.59 -11.39
CA PHE A 91 22.69 -11.28 -11.48
C PHE A 91 22.33 -10.77 -10.08
N PRO A 92 22.09 -9.46 -9.89
CA PRO A 92 21.77 -8.91 -8.56
C PRO A 92 20.53 -9.57 -7.93
N LEU A 93 20.64 -9.99 -6.67
CA LEU A 93 19.59 -10.72 -5.93
C LEU A 93 18.28 -9.94 -5.85
N TYR A 94 18.34 -8.61 -5.82
CA TYR A 94 17.14 -7.76 -5.80
C TYR A 94 16.23 -7.97 -7.02
N ILE A 95 16.77 -8.40 -8.17
CA ILE A 95 15.97 -8.68 -9.37
C ILE A 95 15.11 -9.93 -9.14
N LYS A 96 15.63 -10.97 -8.47
CA LYS A 96 14.82 -12.13 -8.06
C LYS A 96 13.69 -11.71 -7.14
N HIS A 97 13.96 -10.80 -6.20
CA HIS A 97 12.93 -10.24 -5.33
C HIS A 97 11.90 -9.45 -6.15
N HIS A 98 12.35 -8.60 -7.07
CA HIS A 98 11.48 -7.87 -7.98
C HIS A 98 10.52 -8.79 -8.75
N MET A 99 11.01 -9.89 -9.34
CA MET A 99 10.18 -10.89 -10.02
C MET A 99 9.08 -11.44 -9.09
N LYS A 100 9.44 -11.80 -7.85
CA LYS A 100 8.47 -12.31 -6.86
C LYS A 100 7.38 -11.30 -6.53
N TYR A 101 7.74 -10.02 -6.36
CA TYR A 101 6.76 -8.99 -6.04
C TYR A 101 5.88 -8.62 -7.23
N GLN A 102 6.41 -8.61 -8.45
CA GLN A 102 5.62 -8.33 -9.65
C GLN A 102 4.53 -9.38 -9.87
N LEU A 103 4.78 -10.64 -9.51
CA LEU A 103 3.78 -11.70 -9.58
C LEU A 103 2.53 -11.40 -8.75
N ASP A 104 2.67 -10.75 -7.59
CA ASP A 104 1.52 -10.33 -6.78
C ASP A 104 0.71 -9.21 -7.41
N ARG A 105 1.32 -8.45 -8.31
CA ARG A 105 0.73 -7.27 -8.95
C ARG A 105 0.24 -7.55 -10.37
N CYS A 106 0.62 -8.69 -10.95
CA CYS A 106 0.08 -9.15 -12.21
C CYS A 106 -1.40 -9.48 -12.12
N ASN A 107 -2.12 -9.17 -13.20
CA ASN A 107 -3.44 -9.70 -13.44
C ASN A 107 -3.34 -11.23 -13.62
N PRO A 108 -3.96 -12.05 -12.76
CA PRO A 108 -3.86 -13.50 -12.83
C PRO A 108 -4.45 -14.06 -14.14
N ASN A 109 -5.48 -13.42 -14.70
CA ASN A 109 -6.08 -13.85 -15.96
C ASN A 109 -5.12 -13.63 -17.14
N GLU A 110 -4.31 -12.59 -17.06
CA GLU A 110 -3.33 -12.31 -18.10
C GLU A 110 -2.18 -13.32 -18.09
N LEU A 111 -1.69 -13.69 -16.90
CA LEU A 111 -0.67 -14.74 -16.75
C LEU A 111 -1.15 -16.07 -17.32
N LEU A 112 -2.36 -16.48 -16.97
CA LEU A 112 -2.95 -17.73 -17.45
C LEU A 112 -3.16 -17.70 -18.97
N ARG A 113 -3.67 -16.58 -19.52
CA ARG A 113 -3.92 -16.42 -20.96
C ARG A 113 -2.63 -16.42 -21.78
N LYS A 114 -1.60 -15.69 -21.34
CA LYS A 114 -0.36 -15.51 -22.11
C LYS A 114 0.64 -16.65 -21.95
N PHE A 115 0.74 -17.21 -20.74
CA PHE A 115 1.82 -18.15 -20.38
C PHE A 115 1.31 -19.47 -19.82
N LYS A 116 -0.01 -19.70 -19.75
CA LYS A 116 -0.62 -20.93 -19.20
C LYS A 116 -0.10 -21.29 -17.80
N LYS A 117 0.31 -20.28 -17.02
CA LYS A 117 0.78 -20.41 -15.64
C LYS A 117 -0.04 -19.56 -14.71
N THR A 118 -0.30 -20.10 -13.52
CA THR A 118 -0.85 -19.37 -12.39
C THR A 118 0.24 -18.58 -11.67
N ARG A 119 -0.19 -17.58 -10.89
CA ARG A 119 0.70 -16.81 -10.00
C ARG A 119 1.50 -17.71 -9.05
N ASN A 120 0.84 -18.71 -8.46
CA ASN A 120 1.47 -19.59 -7.47
C ASN A 120 2.52 -20.50 -8.10
N GLU A 121 2.25 -21.04 -9.29
CA GLU A 121 3.23 -21.85 -10.03
C GLU A 121 4.47 -21.02 -10.37
N LEU A 122 4.32 -19.80 -10.88
CA LEU A 122 5.45 -18.92 -11.18
C LEU A 122 6.21 -18.50 -9.91
N LYS A 123 5.51 -18.21 -8.82
CA LYS A 123 6.14 -17.88 -7.53
C LYS A 123 6.99 -19.05 -7.01
N GLN A 124 6.44 -20.26 -7.06
CA GLN A 124 7.15 -21.46 -6.66
C GLN A 124 8.35 -21.71 -7.57
N TRP A 125 8.16 -21.56 -8.88
CA TRP A 125 9.25 -21.70 -9.85
C TRP A 125 10.41 -20.73 -9.57
N VAL A 126 10.14 -19.43 -9.37
CA VAL A 126 11.16 -18.42 -9.04
C VAL A 126 11.83 -18.74 -7.70
N LYS A 127 11.10 -19.31 -6.73
CA LYS A 127 11.68 -19.72 -5.45
C LYS A 127 12.68 -20.87 -5.63
N GLU A 128 12.35 -21.89 -6.42
CA GLU A 128 13.10 -23.14 -6.54
C GLU A 128 14.28 -23.06 -7.51
N ASN A 129 14.13 -22.33 -8.61
CA ASN A 129 15.05 -22.38 -9.77
C ASN A 129 16.20 -21.37 -9.71
N PHE A 130 16.18 -20.43 -8.75
CA PHE A 130 17.30 -19.52 -8.53
C PHE A 130 18.01 -19.84 -7.22
N GLU A 131 19.31 -20.11 -7.30
CA GLU A 131 20.21 -20.16 -6.15
C GLU A 131 20.57 -18.74 -5.73
N GLU A 132 20.60 -18.49 -4.41
CA GLU A 132 20.91 -17.17 -3.85
C GLU A 132 22.27 -17.23 -3.15
N ASN A 133 23.15 -16.28 -3.47
CA ASN A 133 24.37 -16.03 -2.71
C ASN A 133 24.18 -14.72 -1.93
N GLN A 134 24.01 -14.84 -0.61
CA GLN A 134 23.78 -13.70 0.29
C GLN A 134 25.06 -12.88 0.52
N GLU A 135 26.24 -13.49 0.43
CA GLU A 135 27.53 -12.80 0.62
C GLU A 135 27.82 -11.84 -0.53
N THR A 136 27.59 -12.29 -1.76
CA THR A 136 27.79 -11.48 -2.97
C THR A 136 26.54 -10.68 -3.36
N GLY A 137 25.39 -10.95 -2.74
CA GLY A 137 24.11 -10.32 -3.08
C GLY A 137 23.65 -10.65 -4.50
N THR A 138 23.92 -11.86 -4.99
CA THR A 138 23.57 -12.31 -6.34
C THR A 138 22.62 -13.51 -6.33
N ALA A 139 21.92 -13.73 -7.44
CA ALA A 139 21.20 -14.95 -7.73
C ALA A 139 21.66 -15.52 -9.08
N ILE A 140 21.59 -16.84 -9.23
CA ILE A 140 21.90 -17.53 -10.48
C ILE A 140 20.84 -18.60 -10.78
N LEU A 141 20.51 -18.77 -12.05
CA LEU A 141 19.59 -19.81 -12.52
C LEU A 141 20.25 -21.19 -12.41
N LYS A 142 19.62 -22.13 -11.72
CA LYS A 142 20.15 -23.49 -11.49
C LYS A 142 20.10 -24.38 -12.73
N ASN A 143 19.00 -24.28 -13.48
CA ASN A 143 18.68 -25.17 -14.60
C ASN A 143 18.23 -24.36 -15.81
N SER A 144 18.39 -24.93 -17.01
CA SER A 144 17.82 -24.35 -18.21
C SER A 144 16.32 -24.06 -18.07
N ILE A 145 15.89 -22.92 -18.57
CA ILE A 145 14.50 -22.47 -18.53
C ILE A 145 13.83 -22.73 -19.89
N GLY A 146 12.59 -23.21 -19.87
CA GLY A 146 11.78 -23.31 -21.09
C GLY A 146 11.34 -21.94 -21.60
N GLU A 147 11.11 -21.82 -22.90
CA GLU A 147 10.74 -20.57 -23.58
C GLU A 147 9.50 -19.89 -22.95
N GLU A 148 8.48 -20.66 -22.59
CA GLU A 148 7.25 -20.15 -21.97
C GLU A 148 7.52 -19.44 -20.63
N THR A 149 8.30 -20.06 -19.75
CA THR A 149 8.66 -19.47 -18.45
C THR A 149 9.61 -18.29 -18.64
N PHE A 150 10.52 -18.35 -19.60
CA PHE A 150 11.39 -17.22 -19.95
C PHE A 150 10.58 -16.00 -20.40
N ASN A 151 9.60 -16.20 -21.28
CA ASN A 151 8.69 -15.16 -21.72
C ASN A 151 7.83 -14.61 -20.57
N ALA A 152 7.42 -15.47 -19.63
CA ALA A 152 6.72 -15.02 -18.42
C ALA A 152 7.61 -14.13 -17.55
N ILE A 153 8.88 -14.49 -17.32
CA ILE A 153 9.83 -13.66 -16.57
C ILE A 153 10.08 -12.33 -17.27
N LYS A 154 10.32 -12.35 -18.59
CA LYS A 154 10.48 -11.13 -19.37
C LYS A 154 9.26 -10.22 -19.25
N TYR A 155 8.07 -10.80 -19.29
CA TYR A 155 6.83 -10.05 -19.05
C TYR A 155 6.79 -9.41 -17.65
N LEU A 156 7.13 -10.16 -16.59
CA LEU A 156 7.16 -9.64 -15.22
C LEU A 156 8.09 -8.44 -15.04
N LEU A 157 9.21 -8.42 -15.76
CA LEU A 157 10.20 -7.35 -15.70
C LEU A 157 9.82 -6.15 -16.59
N SER A 158 8.93 -6.34 -17.58
CA SER A 158 8.62 -5.34 -18.61
C SER A 158 7.61 -4.25 -18.22
N PHE A 159 6.92 -4.40 -17.09
CA PHE A 159 5.89 -3.44 -16.68
C PHE A 159 6.12 -2.95 -15.26
N PHE A 160 5.58 -1.77 -14.97
CA PHE A 160 5.59 -1.19 -13.64
C PHE A 160 4.16 -0.89 -13.19
N SER A 161 3.70 -1.57 -12.15
CA SER A 161 2.33 -1.39 -11.64
C SER A 161 2.23 -0.19 -10.70
N LEU A 162 1.33 0.73 -11.01
CA LEU A 162 0.98 1.91 -10.22
C LEU A 162 -0.22 1.69 -9.27
N ASN A 163 -0.65 0.44 -9.08
CA ASN A 163 -1.82 0.12 -8.27
C ASN A 163 -1.59 0.43 -6.78
N PRO A 164 -2.59 0.97 -6.07
CA PRO A 164 -2.48 1.14 -4.63
C PRO A 164 -2.31 -0.19 -3.89
N LEU A 165 -1.75 -0.15 -2.69
CA LEU A 165 -1.69 -1.34 -1.83
C LEU A 165 -3.08 -1.78 -1.39
N PHE A 166 -3.94 -0.83 -1.01
CA PHE A 166 -5.35 -1.09 -0.71
C PHE A 166 -6.22 0.17 -0.86
N THR A 167 -7.54 -0.04 -0.90
CA THR A 167 -8.54 1.03 -0.98
C THR A 167 -9.42 1.06 0.28
N ALA A 168 -10.22 2.12 0.47
CA ALA A 168 -11.22 2.18 1.53
C ALA A 168 -12.22 1.01 1.45
N ASN A 169 -12.58 0.57 0.25
CA ASN A 169 -13.45 -0.60 0.06
C ASN A 169 -12.79 -1.88 0.55
N ASP A 170 -11.49 -2.06 0.29
CA ASP A 170 -10.74 -3.21 0.80
C ASP A 170 -10.68 -3.18 2.33
N LEU A 171 -10.40 -2.02 2.92
CA LEU A 171 -10.40 -1.80 4.37
C LEU A 171 -11.75 -2.19 5.01
N MET A 172 -12.86 -1.69 4.46
CA MET A 172 -14.19 -2.00 4.99
C MET A 172 -14.53 -3.48 4.82
N LYS A 173 -14.19 -4.07 3.66
CA LYS A 173 -14.38 -5.50 3.42
C LYS A 173 -13.64 -6.36 4.45
N VAL A 174 -12.39 -6.04 4.75
CA VAL A 174 -11.62 -6.80 5.75
C VAL A 174 -12.14 -6.58 7.17
N LEU A 175 -12.57 -5.37 7.54
CA LEU A 175 -13.19 -5.08 8.83
C LEU A 175 -14.44 -5.95 9.04
N LEU A 176 -15.38 -5.94 8.08
CA LEU A 176 -16.60 -6.74 8.15
C LEU A 176 -16.28 -8.25 8.20
N ALA A 177 -15.27 -8.70 7.45
CA ALA A 177 -14.83 -10.09 7.47
C ALA A 177 -14.28 -10.51 8.85
N VAL A 178 -13.45 -9.68 9.48
CA VAL A 178 -12.92 -9.94 10.82
C VAL A 178 -14.04 -9.99 11.86
N LEU A 179 -14.98 -9.04 11.83
CA LEU A 179 -16.12 -9.04 12.75
C LEU A 179 -16.98 -10.30 12.60
N ARG A 180 -17.26 -10.71 11.36
CA ARG A 180 -18.05 -11.92 11.06
C ARG A 180 -17.34 -13.18 11.54
N ARG A 181 -16.06 -13.35 11.22
CA ARG A 181 -15.27 -14.54 11.58
C ARG A 181 -15.14 -14.72 13.08
N ASN A 182 -15.03 -13.60 13.81
CA ASN A 182 -15.01 -13.59 15.27
C ASN A 182 -16.40 -13.65 15.92
N ASN A 183 -17.47 -13.84 15.14
CA ASN A 183 -18.83 -14.00 15.61
C ASN A 183 -19.32 -12.81 16.47
N PHE A 184 -18.98 -11.58 16.07
CA PHE A 184 -19.59 -10.37 16.64
C PHE A 184 -20.94 -10.09 15.97
N THR A 185 -21.88 -9.54 16.72
CA THR A 185 -23.20 -9.16 16.21
C THR A 185 -23.12 -7.75 15.65
N PHE A 186 -23.45 -7.58 14.37
CA PHE A 186 -23.51 -6.26 13.75
C PHE A 186 -24.44 -6.23 12.52
N LYS A 187 -24.88 -5.03 12.15
CA LYS A 187 -25.56 -4.78 10.87
C LYS A 187 -24.55 -4.17 9.89
N LYS A 188 -24.35 -4.82 8.74
CA LYS A 188 -23.34 -4.43 7.74
C LYS A 188 -23.52 -2.97 7.32
N GLU A 189 -24.75 -2.58 7.03
CA GLU A 189 -25.13 -1.27 6.51
C GLU A 189 -24.82 -0.17 7.54
N LYS A 190 -24.96 -0.47 8.84
CA LYS A 190 -24.63 0.46 9.92
C LYS A 190 -23.13 0.71 10.06
N ILE A 191 -22.31 -0.33 9.86
CA ILE A 191 -20.85 -0.18 9.85
C ILE A 191 -20.39 0.57 8.59
N GLU A 192 -20.96 0.23 7.42
CA GLU A 192 -20.64 0.90 6.15
C GLU A 192 -21.03 2.38 6.15
N ALA A 193 -22.12 2.76 6.84
CA ALA A 193 -22.48 4.16 7.04
C ALA A 193 -21.39 4.99 7.74
N GLN A 194 -20.48 4.33 8.48
CA GLN A 194 -19.36 4.98 9.17
C GLN A 194 -18.04 4.97 8.38
N ASN A 195 -18.06 4.51 7.13
CA ASN A 195 -16.87 4.35 6.29
C ASN A 195 -15.98 5.60 6.33
N SER A 196 -16.55 6.78 6.08
CA SER A 196 -15.76 8.03 6.02
C SER A 196 -14.97 8.29 7.31
N ARG A 197 -15.62 8.10 8.48
CA ARG A 197 -14.99 8.36 9.77
C ARG A 197 -13.90 7.34 10.10
N ILE A 198 -14.12 6.08 9.76
CA ILE A 198 -13.11 5.01 9.90
C ILE A 198 -11.91 5.28 8.98
N VAL A 199 -12.16 5.67 7.73
CA VAL A 199 -11.13 5.96 6.74
C VAL A 199 -10.29 7.18 7.14
N LEU A 200 -10.91 8.25 7.63
CA LEU A 200 -10.18 9.41 8.17
C LEU A 200 -9.25 9.04 9.32
N PHE A 201 -9.71 8.18 10.23
CA PHE A 201 -8.87 7.69 11.31
C PHE A 201 -7.65 6.92 10.77
N VAL A 202 -7.85 6.04 9.77
CA VAL A 202 -6.74 5.30 9.16
C VAL A 202 -5.77 6.23 8.40
N ILE A 203 -6.27 7.28 7.74
CA ILE A 203 -5.44 8.33 7.14
C ILE A 203 -4.53 8.96 8.20
N LEU A 204 -5.11 9.44 9.30
CA LEU A 204 -4.36 10.08 10.38
C LEU A 204 -3.32 9.15 10.99
N LEU A 205 -3.68 7.89 11.17
CA LEU A 205 -2.81 6.86 11.72
C LEU A 205 -1.58 6.60 10.82
N MET A 206 -1.75 6.60 9.50
CA MET A 206 -0.67 6.35 8.54
C MET A 206 0.15 7.60 8.24
N HIS A 207 -0.46 8.78 8.29
CA HIS A 207 0.17 10.05 7.97
C HIS A 207 1.44 10.29 8.81
N LYS A 208 2.50 10.80 8.18
CA LYS A 208 3.84 11.06 8.74
C LYS A 208 4.56 9.83 9.33
N THR A 209 4.02 8.62 9.15
CA THR A 209 4.74 7.40 9.56
C THR A 209 5.98 7.19 8.70
N THR A 210 7.09 6.85 9.34
CA THR A 210 8.37 6.55 8.68
C THR A 210 8.61 5.05 8.62
N ILE A 211 9.08 4.57 7.46
CA ILE A 211 9.36 3.16 7.19
C ILE A 211 10.80 3.09 6.67
N LYS A 212 11.67 2.40 7.40
CA LYS A 212 13.08 2.22 7.02
C LYS A 212 13.25 0.89 6.31
N LEU A 213 13.61 0.93 5.03
CA LEU A 213 13.84 -0.26 4.21
C LEU A 213 15.18 -0.90 4.52
N LYS A 214 15.33 -2.21 4.23
CA LYS A 214 16.61 -2.95 4.36
C LYS A 214 17.77 -2.31 3.62
N SER A 215 17.49 -1.62 2.52
CA SER A 215 18.48 -0.87 1.74
C SER A 215 19.05 0.35 2.45
N GLY A 216 18.47 0.75 3.60
CA GLY A 216 18.78 1.98 4.30
C GLY A 216 17.94 3.18 3.85
N LEU A 217 17.19 3.06 2.76
CA LEU A 217 16.28 4.10 2.31
C LEU A 217 15.15 4.33 3.32
N ILE A 218 14.78 5.60 3.47
CA ILE A 218 13.71 6.04 4.36
C ILE A 218 12.52 6.44 3.50
N CYS A 219 11.37 5.81 3.76
CA CYS A 219 10.09 6.13 3.17
C CYS A 219 9.21 6.83 4.20
N ARG A 220 8.46 7.86 3.78
CA ARG A 220 7.48 8.54 4.63
C ARG A 220 6.08 8.43 4.03
N CYS A 221 5.12 7.99 4.82
CA CYS A 221 3.71 8.05 4.45
C CYS A 221 3.25 9.52 4.49
N CYS A 222 2.78 10.05 3.36
CA CYS A 222 2.36 11.43 3.21
C CYS A 222 0.89 11.47 2.78
N LEU A 223 0.13 12.45 3.30
CA LEU A 223 -1.22 12.71 2.83
C LEU A 223 -1.15 13.67 1.65
N ILE A 224 -1.82 13.30 0.57
CA ILE A 224 -1.95 14.16 -0.62
C ILE A 224 -3.40 14.24 -1.07
N SER A 225 -3.73 15.27 -1.83
CA SER A 225 -4.87 15.20 -2.75
C SER A 225 -4.39 14.67 -4.09
N ASN A 226 -5.07 13.67 -4.62
CA ASN A 226 -4.78 13.18 -5.96
C ASN A 226 -5.58 13.95 -7.00
N SER A 227 -4.89 14.46 -8.02
CA SER A 227 -5.46 14.92 -9.28
C SER A 227 -4.89 14.10 -10.42
N ARG A 228 -5.11 12.78 -10.43
CA ARG A 228 -4.73 11.93 -11.55
C ARG A 228 -5.59 12.28 -12.76
N ARG A 229 -5.16 13.27 -13.55
CA ARG A 229 -5.43 13.26 -14.99
C ARG A 229 -4.54 12.17 -15.57
N GLY A 230 -5.07 10.95 -15.70
CA GLY A 230 -4.40 9.94 -16.50
C GLY A 230 -4.30 10.45 -17.94
N THR A 231 -3.11 10.81 -18.41
CA THR A 231 -2.84 11.14 -19.82
C THR A 231 -2.52 9.89 -20.66
N SER A 232 -2.78 8.68 -20.15
CA SER A 232 -2.68 7.50 -20.99
C SER A 232 -3.94 7.37 -21.84
N GLU A 233 -3.79 7.43 -23.16
CA GLU A 233 -4.81 7.08 -24.17
C GLU A 233 -5.31 5.62 -24.07
N ARG A 234 -4.83 4.83 -23.11
CA ARG A 234 -5.40 3.52 -22.80
C ARG A 234 -6.62 3.72 -21.91
N GLU A 235 -7.80 3.45 -22.47
CA GLU A 235 -9.13 3.61 -21.87
C GLU A 235 -9.31 2.93 -20.49
N ASP A 236 -8.40 2.01 -20.11
CA ASP A 236 -8.53 1.17 -18.91
C ASP A 236 -8.22 1.85 -17.56
N PHE A 237 -7.69 3.08 -17.55
CA PHE A 237 -7.28 3.78 -16.31
C PHE A 237 -7.94 5.15 -16.10
N ARG A 238 -9.18 5.33 -16.54
CA ARG A 238 -10.01 6.46 -16.09
C ARG A 238 -10.44 6.23 -14.63
N ILE A 239 -9.64 6.70 -13.68
CA ILE A 239 -10.13 6.92 -12.33
C ILE A 239 -10.70 8.34 -12.30
N ASP A 240 -12.03 8.46 -12.26
CA ASP A 240 -12.80 9.72 -12.13
C ASP A 240 -12.61 10.40 -10.75
N SER A 241 -11.45 10.21 -10.11
CA SER A 241 -11.14 10.76 -8.79
C SER A 241 -10.26 12.00 -8.90
N MET A 242 -10.84 13.11 -9.33
CA MET A 242 -10.22 14.41 -9.04
C MET A 242 -10.41 14.75 -7.57
N ASN A 243 -9.39 15.32 -6.94
CA ASN A 243 -9.38 15.87 -5.58
C ASN A 243 -9.84 14.91 -4.48
N ARG A 244 -9.27 13.70 -4.45
CA ARG A 244 -9.49 12.76 -3.33
C ARG A 244 -8.26 12.60 -2.46
N LEU A 245 -8.47 12.38 -1.16
CA LEU A 245 -7.42 12.16 -0.18
C LEU A 245 -6.77 10.79 -0.40
N GLU A 246 -5.44 10.73 -0.37
CA GLU A 246 -4.67 9.50 -0.52
C GLU A 246 -3.44 9.51 0.38
N ILE A 247 -3.08 8.35 0.93
CA ILE A 247 -1.76 8.17 1.53
C ILE A 247 -0.82 7.61 0.47
N VAL A 248 0.28 8.33 0.25
CA VAL A 248 1.38 7.89 -0.61
C VAL A 248 2.63 7.61 0.21
N GLY A 249 3.45 6.67 -0.25
CA GLY A 249 4.83 6.55 0.18
C GLY A 249 5.69 7.54 -0.59
N LYS A 250 6.33 8.47 0.12
CA LYS A 250 7.37 9.35 -0.39
C LYS A 250 8.73 8.73 -0.14
N MET A 251 9.54 8.61 -1.19
CA MET A 251 10.92 8.12 -1.12
C MET A 251 11.83 9.09 -1.87
N GLU A 252 12.97 9.43 -1.27
CA GLU A 252 14.01 10.23 -1.92
C GLU A 252 15.11 9.30 -2.45
N LEU A 253 15.34 9.37 -3.76
CA LEU A 253 16.32 8.54 -4.45
C LEU A 253 17.54 9.39 -4.81
N PRO A 254 18.77 8.91 -4.50
CA PRO A 254 19.98 9.55 -4.99
C PRO A 254 19.99 9.56 -6.52
N SER A 255 20.37 10.69 -7.12
CA SER A 255 20.64 10.77 -8.57
C SER A 255 21.73 11.79 -8.87
N GLU A 256 22.40 11.65 -10.02
CA GLU A 256 23.49 12.54 -10.44
C GLU A 256 23.05 14.01 -10.56
N THR A 257 21.78 14.24 -10.87
CA THR A 257 21.20 15.59 -11.01
C THR A 257 20.54 16.11 -9.73
N GLY A 258 20.77 15.45 -8.59
CA GLY A 258 20.14 15.76 -7.30
C GLY A 258 19.12 14.70 -6.85
N PRO A 259 18.63 14.77 -5.61
CA PRO A 259 17.66 13.80 -5.10
C PRO A 259 16.35 13.87 -5.89
N LYS A 260 15.87 12.72 -6.36
CA LYS A 260 14.56 12.61 -7.02
C LYS A 260 13.53 12.10 -6.03
N THR A 261 12.39 12.77 -5.94
CA THR A 261 11.27 12.30 -5.11
C THR A 261 10.40 11.36 -5.93
N LEU A 262 10.11 10.19 -5.36
CA LEU A 262 9.12 9.26 -5.86
C LEU A 262 7.93 9.20 -4.91
N LEU A 263 6.72 9.27 -5.47
CA LEU A 263 5.47 9.10 -4.74
C LEU A 263 4.73 7.85 -5.24
N TRP A 264 4.28 7.00 -4.32
CA TRP A 264 3.54 5.78 -4.67
C TRP A 264 2.26 5.63 -3.86
N PRO A 265 1.10 5.33 -4.47
CA PRO A 265 -0.14 5.20 -3.71
C PRO A 265 -0.09 3.98 -2.79
N ILE A 266 -0.30 4.20 -1.50
CA ILE A 266 -0.44 3.13 -0.51
C ILE A 266 -1.93 2.91 -0.26
N PHE A 267 -2.66 3.97 0.11
CA PHE A 267 -4.07 3.89 0.49
C PHE A 267 -4.92 4.93 -0.24
N ILE A 268 -5.87 4.46 -1.05
CA ILE A 268 -6.86 5.32 -1.72
C ILE A 268 -8.11 5.40 -0.84
N SER A 269 -8.38 6.58 -0.30
CA SER A 269 -9.47 6.76 0.66
C SER A 269 -10.85 6.88 0.00
N GLY A 270 -10.90 7.41 -1.23
CA GLY A 270 -12.14 7.78 -1.88
C GLY A 270 -12.83 9.02 -1.28
N LEU A 271 -12.25 9.68 -0.27
CA LEU A 271 -12.81 10.87 0.38
C LEU A 271 -12.43 12.15 -0.39
N GLU A 272 -13.43 13.00 -0.63
CA GLU A 272 -13.28 14.28 -1.32
C GLU A 272 -12.62 15.33 -0.42
N VAL A 273 -11.63 16.02 -0.96
CA VAL A 273 -10.83 17.01 -0.22
C VAL A 273 -11.71 18.14 0.29
N GLU A 274 -12.60 18.67 -0.54
CA GLU A 274 -13.47 19.81 -0.21
C GLU A 274 -14.48 19.49 0.90
N LYS A 275 -14.83 18.21 1.05
CA LYS A 275 -15.77 17.75 2.07
C LYS A 275 -15.10 17.44 3.40
N TYR A 276 -13.89 16.89 3.35
CA TYR A 276 -13.21 16.32 4.51
C TYR A 276 -11.93 17.05 4.94
N CYS A 277 -11.59 18.19 4.33
CA CYS A 277 -10.55 19.10 4.79
C CYS A 277 -11.16 20.46 5.14
N ASP A 278 -10.63 21.11 6.17
CA ASP A 278 -10.97 22.50 6.43
C ASP A 278 -10.29 23.44 5.43
N GLY A 279 -10.79 24.68 5.35
CA GLY A 279 -10.29 25.66 4.37
C GLY A 279 -8.84 26.09 4.64
N GLU A 280 -8.39 26.08 5.89
CA GLU A 280 -7.03 26.48 6.25
C GLU A 280 -6.00 25.43 5.80
N LEU A 281 -6.30 24.14 5.97
CA LEU A 281 -5.45 23.06 5.48
C LEU A 281 -5.25 23.14 3.95
N LEU A 282 -6.29 23.55 3.21
CA LEU A 282 -6.20 23.75 1.75
C LEU A 282 -5.35 24.97 1.36
N LYS A 283 -5.31 26.01 2.19
CA LYS A 283 -4.48 27.20 1.94
C LYS A 283 -2.99 26.91 2.15
N ILE A 284 -2.66 26.04 3.11
CA ILE A 284 -1.26 25.68 3.42
C ILE A 284 -0.74 24.55 2.53
N GLY A 285 -1.65 23.70 2.02
CA GLY A 285 -1.30 22.62 1.11
C GLY A 285 -0.44 23.14 -0.05
N LYS A 286 0.82 22.71 -0.09
CA LYS A 286 1.75 23.17 -1.13
C LYS A 286 1.39 22.49 -2.44
N LYS A 287 1.19 23.28 -3.48
CA LYS A 287 1.18 22.77 -4.85
C LYS A 287 2.56 22.20 -5.16
N TRP A 288 2.62 20.93 -5.54
CA TRP A 288 3.88 20.33 -5.93
C TRP A 288 4.39 21.04 -7.20
N PRO A 289 5.66 21.49 -7.28
CA PRO A 289 6.14 22.35 -8.37
C PRO A 289 5.93 21.76 -9.78
N GLU A 290 5.96 20.43 -9.89
CA GLU A 290 5.82 19.69 -11.14
C GLU A 290 4.37 19.26 -11.43
N TYR A 291 3.45 19.42 -10.46
CA TYR A 291 2.05 19.00 -10.59
C TYR A 291 1.10 20.06 -10.01
N ASN A 292 0.59 20.93 -10.88
CA ASN A 292 -0.22 22.11 -10.53
C ASN A 292 -1.55 21.84 -9.78
N ASP A 293 -1.96 20.57 -9.66
CA ASP A 293 -3.28 20.14 -9.20
C ASP A 293 -3.24 19.27 -7.92
N PHE A 294 -2.07 19.05 -7.30
CA PHE A 294 -1.94 18.25 -6.08
C PHE A 294 -1.66 19.12 -4.85
N TYR A 295 -2.39 18.88 -3.76
CA TYR A 295 -2.07 19.39 -2.43
C TYR A 295 -1.22 18.36 -1.69
N PHE A 296 -0.07 18.80 -1.17
CA PHE A 296 0.75 18.03 -0.25
C PHE A 296 0.52 18.57 1.17
N PHE A 297 0.04 17.71 2.07
CA PHE A 297 -0.19 18.05 3.46
C PHE A 297 0.96 17.45 4.28
N ASP A 298 1.92 18.27 4.72
CA ASP A 298 3.06 17.81 5.55
C ASP A 298 2.92 18.18 7.04
N GLU A 299 1.95 19.04 7.31
CA GLU A 299 1.68 19.58 8.64
C GLU A 299 1.09 18.53 9.57
N ASP A 300 1.21 18.75 10.87
CA ASP A 300 0.47 17.93 11.83
C ASP A 300 -1.02 18.23 11.73
N ILE A 301 -1.81 17.19 11.49
CA ILE A 301 -3.24 17.28 11.27
C ILE A 301 -4.02 16.45 12.29
N PHE A 302 -5.24 16.88 12.58
CA PHE A 302 -6.18 16.17 13.45
C PHE A 302 -7.58 16.14 12.83
N GLN A 303 -8.47 15.31 13.38
CA GLN A 303 -9.86 15.24 12.99
C GLN A 303 -10.73 16.10 13.91
N THR A 304 -11.51 16.99 13.33
CA THR A 304 -12.52 17.81 14.01
C THR A 304 -13.82 17.05 14.27
N ASP A 305 -14.69 17.60 15.12
CA ASP A 305 -16.00 17.00 15.45
C ASP A 305 -16.95 16.94 14.23
N ASP A 306 -16.79 17.85 13.25
CA ASP A 306 -17.54 17.85 11.98
C ASP A 306 -16.94 16.91 10.92
N LEU A 307 -16.05 16.01 11.33
CA LEU A 307 -15.39 15.00 10.49
C LEU A 307 -14.51 15.60 9.39
N LYS A 308 -13.80 16.69 9.68
CA LYS A 308 -12.81 17.26 8.78
C LYS A 308 -11.40 17.11 9.31
N LEU A 309 -10.42 17.12 8.42
CA LEU A 309 -9.02 17.25 8.72
C LEU A 309 -8.68 18.74 8.84
N SER A 310 -8.00 19.08 9.93
CA SER A 310 -7.57 20.44 10.26
C SER A 310 -6.14 20.42 10.81
N LEU A 311 -5.51 21.59 10.89
CA LEU A 311 -4.14 21.79 11.35
C LEU A 311 -4.08 21.81 12.88
N ILE A 312 -3.10 21.12 13.46
CA ILE A 312 -2.78 21.32 14.87
C ILE A 312 -2.08 22.68 15.00
N THR A 313 -2.78 23.65 15.58
CA THR A 313 -2.23 24.99 15.92
C THR A 313 -1.40 24.95 17.18
#